data_AF-A0A661UX44-F1
#
_entry.id   AF-A0A661UX44-F1
#
_cell.length_a   1.000
_cell.length_b   1.000
_cell.length_c   1.000
_cell.angle_alpha   90.00
_cell.angle_beta   90.00
_cell.angle_gamma   90.00
#
_symmetry.space_group_name_H-M   'P 1'
#
loop_
_entity.id
_entity.type
_entity.pdbx_description
1 polymer ?
#
loop_
_entity_poly.entity_id
_entity_poly.type
_entity_poly.pdbx_seq_one_letter_code
_entity_poly.pdbx_strand_id
1 'polypeptide(L)' 'SDLFGTAVNMAARIASKADAGEILAADVVRQLVAGKGFLFADRGETELRGFEDPVRIYEVRWQD' A
#
# COMPACT_ATOMS: atom_id res chain seq x y z
N SER A 1 19.45 8.86 3.79
CA SER A 1 19.37 8.42 2.38
C SER A 1 17.93 8.61 1.94
N ASP A 2 17.69 9.62 1.11
CA ASP A 2 16.38 9.76 0.46
C ASP A 2 16.05 8.47 -0.28
N LEU A 3 14.83 7.96 -0.10
CA LEU A 3 14.31 6.84 -0.85
C LEU A 3 14.04 7.33 -2.28
N PHE A 4 15.03 7.27 -3.16
CA PHE A 4 14.81 7.53 -4.59
C PHE A 4 14.48 6.20 -5.29
N GLY A 5 13.41 6.17 -6.10
CA GLY A 5 13.12 5.05 -7.00
C GLY A 5 11.68 4.53 -6.99
N THR A 6 11.51 3.35 -7.59
CA THR A 6 10.24 2.67 -7.84
C THR A 6 9.35 2.56 -6.59
N ALA A 7 9.91 2.35 -5.41
CA ALA A 7 9.16 2.23 -4.16
C ALA A 7 8.42 3.51 -3.76
N VAL A 8 9.06 4.69 -3.90
CA VAL A 8 8.41 5.97 -3.56
C VAL A 8 7.37 6.35 -4.61
N ASN A 9 7.64 6.08 -5.88
CA ASN A 9 6.65 6.24 -6.94
C ASN A 9 5.42 5.33 -6.72
N MET A 10 5.64 4.09 -6.26
CA MET A 10 4.55 3.18 -5.88
C MET A 10 3.77 3.74 -4.69
N ALA A 11 4.44 4.13 -3.61
CA ALA A 11 3.81 4.65 -2.41
C ALA A 11 2.97 5.91 -2.71
N ALA A 12 3.49 6.85 -3.50
CA ALA A 12 2.77 8.05 -3.91
C ALA A 12 1.49 7.73 -4.71
N ARG A 13 1.56 6.73 -5.60
CA ARG A 13 0.39 6.30 -6.38
C ARG A 13 -0.64 5.57 -5.55
N ILE A 14 -0.20 4.69 -4.64
CA ILE A 14 -1.09 4.03 -3.68
C ILE A 14 -1.78 5.08 -2.80
N ALA A 15 -1.04 6.05 -2.27
CA ALA A 15 -1.60 7.13 -1.47
C ALA A 15 -2.64 7.97 -2.26
N SER A 16 -2.42 8.18 -3.56
CA SER A 16 -3.39 8.89 -4.40
C SER A 16 -4.71 8.12 -4.64
N LYS A 17 -4.78 6.84 -4.27
CA LYS A 17 -5.99 6.00 -4.36
C LYS A 17 -6.76 5.92 -3.04
N ALA A 18 -6.18 6.40 -1.94
CA ALA A 18 -6.81 6.35 -0.63
C ALA A 18 -7.91 7.41 -0.53
N ASP A 19 -9.04 7.02 0.05
CA ASP A 19 -10.08 7.98 0.45
C ASP A 19 -9.66 8.74 1.73
N ALA A 20 -10.43 9.78 2.09
CA ALA A 20 -10.17 10.55 3.29
C ALA A 20 -10.28 9.65 4.55
N GLY A 21 -9.22 9.62 5.35
CA GLY A 21 -9.12 8.78 6.56
C GLY A 21 -8.64 7.35 6.30
N GLU A 22 -8.46 6.95 5.03
CA GLU A 22 -7.97 5.63 4.67
C GLU A 22 -6.45 5.57 4.70
N ILE A 23 -5.91 4.44 5.15
CA ILE A 23 -4.48 4.14 5.08
C ILE A 23 -4.31 2.93 4.16
N LEU A 24 -3.66 3.13 3.01
CA LEU A 24 -3.35 2.06 2.07
C LEU A 24 -1.87 1.66 2.12
N ALA A 25 -1.61 0.36 1.96
CA ALA A 25 -0.29 -0.22 1.98
C ALA A 25 -0.11 -1.26 0.85
N ALA A 26 1.11 -1.36 0.32
CA ALA A 26 1.50 -2.42 -0.60
C ALA A 26 1.69 -3.76 0.14
N ASP A 27 1.56 -4.90 -0.55
CA ASP A 27 1.78 -6.22 0.05
C ASP A 27 3.14 -6.35 0.75
N VAL A 28 4.20 -5.78 0.16
CA VAL A 28 5.55 -5.80 0.76
C VAL A 28 5.56 -5.20 2.19
N VAL A 29 4.80 -4.14 2.44
CA VAL A 29 4.71 -3.53 3.78
C VAL A 29 3.99 -4.49 4.73
N ARG A 30 2.89 -5.10 4.29
CA ARG A 30 2.14 -6.10 5.06
C ARG A 30 3.01 -7.29 5.45
N GLN A 31 3.82 -7.81 4.52
CA GLN A 31 4.76 -8.91 4.79
C GLN A 31 5.83 -8.51 5.80
N LEU A 32 6.41 -7.32 5.66
CA LEU A 32 7.47 -6.82 6.54
C LEU A 32 7.01 -6.63 7.99
N VAL A 33 5.72 -6.36 8.22
CA VAL A 33 5.14 -6.19 9.56
C VAL A 33 4.30 -7.38 10.02
N ALA A 34 4.36 -8.50 9.30
CA ALA A 34 3.65 -9.72 9.66
C ALA A 34 3.94 -10.11 11.13
N GLY A 35 2.88 -10.43 11.89
CA GLY A 35 2.98 -10.77 13.31
C GLY A 35 3.00 -9.59 14.28
N LYS A 36 2.98 -8.33 13.81
CA LYS A 36 2.98 -7.13 14.68
C LYS A 36 1.59 -6.63 15.12
N GLY A 37 0.53 -7.42 14.89
CA GLY A 37 -0.82 -7.11 15.36
C GLY A 37 -1.61 -6.08 14.53
N PHE A 38 -1.07 -5.63 13.39
CA PHE A 38 -1.82 -4.78 12.45
C PHE A 38 -2.87 -5.60 11.70
N LEU A 39 -4.06 -5.04 11.54
CA LEU A 39 -5.14 -5.60 10.73
C LEU A 39 -5.11 -4.99 9.33
N PHE A 40 -5.15 -5.84 8.32
CA PHE A 40 -5.15 -5.47 6.91
C PHE A 40 -6.38 -6.04 6.22
N ALA A 41 -7.13 -5.20 5.50
CA ALA A 41 -8.20 -5.63 4.61
C ALA A 41 -7.69 -5.64 3.16
N ASP A 42 -7.85 -6.76 2.45
CA ASP A 42 -7.49 -6.87 1.03
C ASP A 42 -8.41 -5.99 0.18
N ARG A 43 -7.83 -5.09 -0.62
CA ARG A 43 -8.56 -4.22 -1.56
C ARG A 43 -8.39 -4.71 -3.01
N GLY A 44 -7.68 -5.81 -3.21
CA GLY A 44 -7.44 -6.44 -4.50
C GLY A 44 -6.28 -5.84 -5.27
N GLU A 45 -6.16 -6.27 -6.53
CA GLU A 45 -5.16 -5.78 -7.47
C GLU A 45 -5.57 -4.43 -8.05
N THR A 46 -4.64 -3.49 -8.11
CA THR A 46 -4.83 -2.14 -8.63
C THR A 46 -3.78 -1.82 -9.68
N GLU A 47 -4.22 -1.41 -10.86
CA GLU A 47 -3.32 -0.89 -11.89
C GLU A 47 -2.74 0.46 -11.45
N LEU A 48 -1.41 0.53 -11.41
CA LEU A 48 -0.68 1.75 -11.11
C LEU A 48 0.07 2.19 -12.36
N ARG A 49 -0.27 3.36 -12.92
CA ARG A 49 0.27 3.86 -14.21
C ARG A 49 1.79 3.77 -14.29
N GLY A 50 2.37 2.88 -15.08
CA GLY A 50 3.83 2.73 -15.22
C GLY A 50 4.44 1.67 -14.29
N PHE A 51 3.59 0.80 -13.76
CA PHE A 51 3.93 -0.57 -13.38
C PHE A 51 3.33 -1.49 -14.45
N GLU A 52 4.07 -2.51 -14.86
CA GLU A 52 3.61 -3.47 -15.88
C GLU A 52 2.55 -4.40 -15.30
N ASP A 53 2.78 -4.89 -14.07
CA ASP A 53 1.85 -5.75 -13.35
C ASP A 53 0.96 -4.96 -12.37
N PRO A 54 -0.32 -5.36 -12.20
CA PRO A 54 -1.17 -4.85 -11.13
C PRO A 54 -0.53 -5.05 -9.75
N VAL A 55 -0.70 -4.06 -8.87
CA VAL A 55 -0.17 -4.11 -7.51
C VAL A 55 -1.31 -4.39 -6.55
N ARG A 56 -1.17 -5.42 -5.72
CA ARG A 56 -2.14 -5.70 -4.66
C ARG A 56 -1.99 -4.71 -3.51
N ILE A 57 -3.10 -4.08 -3.14
CA ILE A 57 -3.17 -3.06 -2.09
C ILE A 57 -4.03 -3.53 -0.93
N TYR A 58 -3.68 -3.07 0.27
CA TYR A 58 -4.38 -3.39 1.50
C TYR A 58 -4.70 -2.13 2.27
N GLU A 59 -5.87 -2.09 2.88
CA GLU A 59 -6.24 -1.06 3.84
C GLU A 59 -5.77 -1.46 5.24
N VAL A 60 -5.09 -0.56 5.94
CA VAL A 60 -4.72 -0.73 7.35
C VAL A 60 -5.88 -0.28 8.22
N ARG A 61 -6.43 -1.19 9.03
CA ARG A 61 -7.45 -0.85 10.02
C ARG A 61 -6.74 -0.32 11.28
N TRP A 62 -6.86 0.98 11.51
CA TRP A 62 -6.17 1.70 12.58
C TRP A 62 -7.12 2.45 13.54
N GLN A 63 -8.39 2.56 13.17
CA GLN A 63 -9.48 3.04 14.02
C GLN A 63 -10.50 1.92 14.14
N ASP A 64 -10.95 1.68 15.36
CA ASP A 64 -12.06 0.78 15.69
C ASP A 64 -13.41 1.46 15.44
#